data_AF-A0A3M1RRH9-F1
#
_entry.id   AF-A0A3M1RRH9-F1
#
_cell.length_a   1.000
_cell.length_b   1.000
_cell.length_c   1.000
_cell.angle_alpha   90.00
_cell.angle_beta   90.00
_cell.angle_gamma   90.00
#
_symmetry.space_group_name_H-M   'P 1'
#
loop_
_entity.id
_entity.type
_entity.pdbx_description
1 polymer ?
#
loop_
_entity_poly.entity_id
_entity_poly.type
_entity_poly.pdbx_seq_one_letter_code
_entity_poly.pdbx_strand_id
1 'polypeptide(L)'
;MQNFGQIESPPAAVMLSTAQKDETVPLGTAPLRSLKPFEKSIVRIECTPPRPLGGRLEATVTVEAPGFPRETFTKTVPVPPR
;
A
#
# COMPACT_ATOMS: atom_id res chain seq x y z
N MET A 1 1.48 -7.69 -1.33
CA MET A 1 0.10 -8.07 -1.04
C MET A 1 0.01 -9.58 -0.97
N GLN A 2 -0.71 -10.12 0.01
CA GLN A 2 -0.95 -11.56 0.13
C GLN A 2 -2.42 -11.77 0.51
N ASN A 3 -3.09 -12.66 -0.20
CA ASN A 3 -4.43 -13.10 0.17
C ASN A 3 -4.30 -14.18 1.25
N PHE A 4 -4.73 -13.91 2.48
CA PHE A 4 -4.74 -14.88 3.58
C PHE A 4 -6.06 -15.67 3.68
N GLY A 5 -7.03 -15.35 2.83
CA GLY A 5 -8.32 -16.01 2.79
C GLY A 5 -8.29 -17.36 2.08
N GLN A 6 -9.38 -18.11 2.26
CA GLN A 6 -9.62 -19.41 1.61
C GLN A 6 -10.31 -19.28 0.24
N ILE A 7 -10.69 -18.05 -0.15
CA ILE A 7 -11.34 -17.74 -1.43
C ILE A 7 -10.49 -16.77 -2.25
N GLU A 8 -10.71 -16.74 -3.56
CA GLU A 8 -10.08 -15.76 -4.45
C GLU A 8 -10.51 -14.34 -4.08
N SER A 9 -9.55 -13.41 -4.06
CA SER A 9 -9.83 -12.00 -3.77
C SER A 9 -10.43 -11.31 -5.00
N PRO A 10 -11.32 -10.33 -4.81
CA PRO A 10 -11.69 -9.43 -5.91
C PRO A 10 -10.47 -8.62 -6.38
N PRO A 11 -10.54 -8.03 -7.59
CA PRO A 11 -9.64 -6.94 -7.96
C PRO A 11 -9.78 -5.78 -6.98
N ALA A 12 -8.67 -5.13 -6.67
CA ALA A 12 -8.61 -4.06 -5.68
C ALA A 12 -7.72 -2.90 -6.15
N ALA A 13 -7.84 -1.76 -5.49
CA ALA A 13 -6.87 -0.67 -5.57
C ALA A 13 -6.00 -0.67 -4.31
N VAL A 14 -4.70 -0.50 -4.48
CA VAL A 14 -3.74 -0.34 -3.38
C VAL A 14 -3.28 1.10 -3.38
N MET A 15 -3.58 1.83 -2.32
CA MET A 15 -3.14 3.20 -2.11
C MET A 15 -2.02 3.24 -1.08
N LEU A 16 -0.97 4.00 -1.39
CA LEU A 16 0.11 4.28 -0.47
C LEU A 16 -0.02 5.73 0.00
N SER A 17 0.05 5.95 1.31
CA SER A 17 0.07 7.27 1.92
C SER A 17 1.10 7.34 3.04
N THR A 18 1.34 8.55 3.56
CA THR A 18 2.20 8.79 4.72
C THR A 18 1.56 9.84 5.61
N ALA A 19 1.84 9.78 6.91
CA ALA A 19 1.55 10.88 7.82
C ALA A 19 2.59 11.99 7.67
N GLN A 20 2.15 13.24 7.57
CA GLN A 20 3.01 14.42 7.61
C GLN A 20 2.28 15.55 8.35
N LYS A 21 2.80 15.97 9.53
CA LYS A 21 2.20 17.03 10.35
C LYS A 21 0.70 16.83 10.59
N ASP A 22 0.32 15.63 11.03
CA ASP A 22 -1.06 15.21 11.28
C ASP A 22 -1.98 15.12 10.04
N GLU A 23 -1.46 15.33 8.84
CA GLU A 23 -2.18 15.11 7.58
C GLU A 23 -1.76 13.81 6.90
N THR A 24 -2.74 13.12 6.30
CA THR A 24 -2.47 11.96 5.45
C THR A 24 -2.18 12.44 4.03
N VAL A 25 -0.94 12.27 3.58
CA VAL A 25 -0.52 12.63 2.23
C VAL A 25 -0.52 11.40 1.34
N PRO A 26 -1.34 11.33 0.28
CA PRO A 26 -1.28 10.25 -0.69
C PRO A 26 0.06 10.30 -1.45
N LEU A 27 0.68 9.13 -1.62
CA LEU A 27 1.93 8.95 -2.36
C LEU A 27 1.70 8.34 -3.72
N GLY A 28 0.66 7.51 -3.87
CA GLY A 28 0.34 6.90 -5.14
C GLY A 28 -0.68 5.78 -5.00
N THR A 29 -1.18 5.32 -6.13
CA THR A 29 -2.17 4.24 -6.21
C THR A 29 -1.76 3.29 -7.32
N ALA A 30 -1.94 1.99 -7.11
CA ALA A 30 -1.77 0.98 -8.13
C ALA A 30 -2.93 -0.03 -8.12
N PRO A 31 -3.33 -0.54 -9.29
CA PRO A 31 -4.29 -1.63 -9.35
C PRO A 31 -3.67 -2.93 -8.85
N LEU A 32 -4.48 -3.75 -8.18
CA LEU A 32 -4.17 -5.10 -7.76
C LEU A 32 -5.18 -6.05 -8.42
N ARG A 33 -4.66 -6.99 -9.22
CA ARG A 33 -5.49 -8.07 -9.76
C ARG A 33 -5.99 -9.00 -8.65
N SER A 34 -7.00 -9.81 -8.97
CA SER A 34 -7.41 -10.93 -8.14
C SER A 34 -6.24 -11.83 -7.77
N LEU A 35 -6.23 -12.25 -6.50
CA LEU A 35 -5.25 -13.15 -5.93
C LEU A 35 -5.96 -14.43 -5.46
N LYS A 36 -5.45 -15.57 -5.90
CA LYS A 36 -5.89 -16.89 -5.41
C LYS A 36 -5.65 -17.01 -3.91
N PRO A 37 -6.32 -17.96 -3.23
CA PRO A 37 -6.04 -18.26 -1.83
C PRO A 37 -4.54 -18.44 -1.58
N PHE A 38 -4.02 -17.76 -0.56
CA PHE A 38 -2.60 -17.79 -0.15
C PHE A 38 -1.60 -17.26 -1.19
N GLU A 39 -2.07 -16.67 -2.29
CA GLU A 39 -1.21 -16.10 -3.31
C GLU A 39 -0.57 -14.79 -2.84
N LYS A 40 0.72 -14.62 -3.16
CA LYS A 40 1.49 -13.41 -2.91
C LYS A 40 1.76 -12.67 -4.22
N SER A 41 1.53 -11.36 -4.21
CA SER A 41 1.84 -10.46 -5.32
C SER A 41 2.66 -9.26 -4.84
N ILE A 42 3.58 -8.81 -5.70
CA ILE A 42 4.40 -7.62 -5.49
C ILE A 42 3.77 -6.49 -6.30
N VAL A 43 3.40 -5.41 -5.62
CA VAL A 43 2.87 -4.20 -6.24
C VAL A 43 3.96 -3.13 -6.16
N ARG A 44 4.27 -2.50 -7.29
CA ARG A 44 5.17 -1.35 -7.36
C ARG A 44 4.32 -0.09 -7.47
N ILE A 45 4.59 0.88 -6.60
CA ILE A 45 3.91 2.18 -6.57
C ILE A 45 4.99 3.25 -6.65
N GLU A 46 4.86 4.16 -7.62
CA GLU A 46 5.73 5.32 -7.72
C GLU A 46 5.24 6.40 -6.75
N CYS A 47 6.13 6.86 -5.88
CA CYS A 47 5.79 7.87 -4.87
C CYS A 47 5.87 9.28 -5.45
N THR A 48 4.74 9.99 -5.44
CA THR A 48 4.63 11.40 -5.83
C THR A 48 3.95 12.18 -4.69
N PRO A 49 4.59 13.21 -4.11
CA PRO A 49 5.91 13.75 -4.43
C PRO A 49 7.08 12.87 -3.95
N PRO A 50 8.29 13.03 -4.53
CA PRO A 50 9.50 12.34 -4.07
C PRO A 50 9.79 12.63 -2.59
N ARG A 51 10.25 11.63 -1.85
CA ARG A 51 10.55 11.74 -0.42
C ARG A 51 12.05 11.99 -0.17
N PRO A 52 12.40 12.70 0.91
CA PRO A 52 13.80 12.96 1.26
C PRO A 52 14.53 11.64 1.54
N LEU A 53 15.72 11.52 0.94
CA LEU A 53 16.59 10.34 1.08
C LEU A 53 17.25 10.31 2.46
N GLY A 54 17.55 9.11 2.96
CA GLY A 54 18.24 8.93 4.25
C GLY A 54 17.37 9.14 5.50
N GLY A 55 16.04 9.12 5.36
CA GLY A 55 15.08 9.29 6.47
C GLY A 55 14.31 8.02 6.83
N ARG A 56 13.33 8.18 7.74
CA ARG A 56 12.27 7.18 8.00
C ARG A 56 10.96 7.71 7.46
N LEU A 57 10.22 6.85 6.77
CA LEU A 57 8.89 7.14 6.24
C LEU A 57 7.88 6.24 6.94
N GLU A 58 6.88 6.82 7.59
CA GLU A 58 5.72 6.07 8.07
C GLU A 58 4.74 5.87 6.91
N ALA A 59 4.82 4.69 6.28
CA ALA A 59 4.02 4.36 5.12
C ALA A 59 2.75 3.61 5.55
N THR A 60 1.60 4.12 5.12
CA THR A 60 0.30 3.47 5.28
C THR A 60 -0.13 2.92 3.94
N VAL A 61 -0.36 1.61 3.89
CA VAL A 61 -0.92 0.90 2.74
C VAL A 61 -2.40 0.68 3.00
N THR A 62 -3.23 1.14 2.09
CA THR A 62 -4.68 0.90 2.08
C THR A 62 -5.02 0.00 0.91
N VAL A 63 -5.88 -0.99 1.16
CA VAL A 63 -6.48 -1.83 0.12
C VAL A 63 -7.98 -1.57 0.10
N GLU A 64 -8.50 -1.28 -1.09
CA GLU A 64 -9.91 -1.03 -1.30
C GLU A 64 -10.43 -1.88 -2.45
N ALA A 65 -11.51 -2.63 -2.21
CA ALA A 65 -12.21 -3.41 -3.22
C ALA A 65 -13.72 -3.13 -3.13
N PRO A 66 -14.44 -3.02 -4.26
CA PRO A 66 -15.87 -2.73 -4.25
C PRO A 66 -16.66 -3.78 -3.46
N GLY A 67 -17.44 -3.33 -2.46
CA GLY A 67 -18.28 -4.21 -1.64
C GLY A 67 -17.54 -4.95 -0.51
N PHE A 68 -16.27 -4.65 -0.28
CA PHE A 68 -15.47 -5.24 0.80
C PHE A 68 -15.00 -4.15 1.79
N PRO A 69 -14.77 -4.51 3.06
CA PRO A 69 -14.19 -3.57 4.01
C PRO A 69 -12.79 -3.13 3.56
N ARG A 70 -12.50 -1.86 3.81
CA ARG A 70 -11.16 -1.29 3.57
C ARG A 70 -10.16 -1.88 4.56
N GLU A 71 -9.03 -2.35 4.05
CA GLU A 71 -7.93 -2.86 4.87
C GLU A 71 -6.80 -1.83 4.92
N THR A 72 -6.22 -1.60 6.10
CA THR A 72 -5.14 -0.61 6.28
C THR A 72 -4.01 -1.22 7.09
N PHE A 73 -2.78 -0.98 6.64
CA PHE A 73 -1.56 -1.44 7.29
C PHE A 73 -0.51 -0.34 7.30
N THR A 74 -0.02 0.01 8.48
CA THR A 74 1.00 1.06 8.66
C THR A 74 2.33 0.45 9.04
N LYS A 75 3.40 0.93 8.41
CA LYS A 75 4.76 0.50 8.72
C LYS A 75 5.77 1.62 8.47
N THR A 76 6.66 1.79 9.44
CA THR A 76 7.84 2.64 9.27
C THR A 76 8.89 1.93 8.41
N VAL A 77 9.27 2.53 7.30
CA VAL A 77 10.28 2.04 6.37
C VAL A 77 11.46 3.01 6.27
N PRO A 78 12.71 2.52 6.26
CA PRO A 78 13.85 3.39 5.98
C PRO A 78 13.85 3.78 4.49
N VAL A 79 14.05 5.07 4.20
CA VAL A 79 14.29 5.55 2.85
C VAL A 79 15.80 5.45 2.59
N PRO A 80 16.25 4.72 1.55
CA PRO A 80 17.66 4.54 1.28
C PRO A 80 18.42 5.89 1.21
N PRO A 81 19.62 6.01 1.81
CA PRO A 81 20.52 7.10 1.50
C PRO A 81 21.02 6.98 0.05
N ARG A 82 21.46 8.09 -0.55
CA ARG A 82 22.17 8.06 -1.84
C ARG A 82 23.49 7.30 -1.72
#